data_AF-A0A960ZS75-F1
#
_entry.id   AF-A0A960ZS75-F1
#
_cell.length_a   1.000
_cell.length_b   1.000
_cell.length_c   1.000
_cell.angle_alpha   90.00
_cell.angle_beta   90.00
_cell.angle_gamma   90.00
#
_symmetry.space_group_name_H-M   'P 1'
#
loop_
_entity.id
_entity.type
_entity.pdbx_description
1 polymer ?
#
loop_
_entity_poly.entity_id
_entity_poly.type
_entity_poly.pdbx_seq_one_letter_code
_entity_poly.pdbx_strand_id
1 'polypeptide(L)'
;GDVTALMDHLDHVIKTFGAEHAAIGCDVSYVSRFDREERAKIQRKPDGSSALSGSGDRWEHLWPKDDYQTTPTAEQSVAWTNWPLFTLGMIMRGHSDDSIRQVIGENMLRVLKANQV
;
A
#
# COMPACT_ATOMS: atom_id res chain seq x y z
N GLY A 1 4.01 5.76 -8.16
CA GLY A 1 2.70 6.03 -8.77
C GLY A 1 1.80 6.73 -7.77
N ASP A 2 0.72 7.37 -8.23
CA ASP A 2 -0.30 8.00 -7.39
C ASP A 2 -1.59 7.15 -7.34
N VAL A 3 -2.69 7.71 -6.83
CA VAL A 3 -4.00 7.04 -6.80
C VAL A 3 -4.48 6.57 -8.17
N THR A 4 -4.13 7.25 -9.27
CA THR A 4 -4.51 6.82 -10.63
C THR A 4 -3.80 5.52 -10.97
N ALA A 5 -2.49 5.46 -10.70
CA ALA A 5 -1.71 4.24 -10.90
C ALA A 5 -2.23 3.09 -10.01
N LEU A 6 -2.60 3.37 -8.75
CA LEU A 6 -3.22 2.37 -7.88
C LEU A 6 -4.50 1.79 -8.51
N MET A 7 -5.36 2.64 -9.07
CA MET A 7 -6.59 2.18 -9.73
C MET A 7 -6.31 1.40 -11.03
N ASP A 8 -5.28 1.77 -11.80
CA ASP A 8 -4.87 1.01 -12.99
C ASP A 8 -4.39 -0.41 -12.62
N HIS A 9 -3.61 -0.51 -11.54
CA HIS A 9 -3.20 -1.81 -11.00
C HIS A 9 -4.39 -2.62 -10.48
N LEU A 10 -5.33 -1.97 -9.79
CA LEU A 10 -6.53 -2.63 -9.29
C LEU A 10 -7.38 -3.18 -10.45
N ASP A 11 -7.60 -2.40 -11.50
CA ASP A 11 -8.32 -2.84 -12.71
C ASP A 11 -7.61 -4.03 -13.36
N HIS A 12 -6.28 -3.99 -13.44
CA HIS A 12 -5.50 -5.10 -13.99
C HIS A 12 -5.68 -6.38 -13.17
N VAL A 13 -5.62 -6.29 -11.83
CA VAL A 13 -5.82 -7.44 -10.94
C VAL A 13 -7.25 -7.99 -11.08
N ILE A 14 -8.27 -7.13 -11.06
CA ILE A 14 -9.67 -7.54 -11.20
C ILE A 14 -9.90 -8.21 -12.56
N LYS A 15 -9.37 -7.64 -13.64
CA LYS A 15 -9.46 -8.22 -14.99
C LYS A 15 -8.79 -9.59 -15.09
N THR A 16 -7.70 -9.79 -14.36
CA THR A 16 -6.87 -11.00 -14.47
C THR A 16 -7.39 -12.13 -13.58
N PHE A 17 -7.85 -11.81 -12.37
CA PHE A 17 -8.15 -12.78 -11.32
C PHE A 17 -9.60 -12.76 -10.82
N GLY A 18 -10.41 -11.79 -11.24
CA GLY A 18 -11.76 -11.58 -10.71
C GLY A 18 -11.75 -10.67 -9.47
N ALA A 19 -12.86 -9.96 -9.28
CA ALA A 19 -13.02 -9.01 -8.17
C ALA A 19 -13.00 -9.70 -6.80
N GLU A 20 -13.45 -10.95 -6.71
CA GLU A 20 -13.46 -11.77 -5.51
C GLU A 20 -12.06 -12.16 -5.01
N HIS A 21 -11.02 -11.96 -5.83
CA HIS A 21 -9.61 -12.21 -5.51
C HIS A 21 -8.78 -10.93 -5.36
N ALA A 22 -9.40 -9.75 -5.41
CA ALA A 22 -8.72 -8.46 -5.32
C ALA A 22 -8.97 -7.77 -3.96
N ALA A 23 -7.98 -7.02 -3.47
CA ALA A 23 -8.08 -6.17 -2.28
C ALA A 23 -7.07 -5.02 -2.35
N ILE A 24 -7.27 -3.99 -1.51
CA ILE A 24 -6.41 -2.80 -1.45
C ILE A 24 -5.57 -2.85 -0.17
N GLY A 25 -4.25 -2.68 -0.31
CA GLY A 25 -3.31 -2.53 0.79
C GLY A 25 -2.29 -1.44 0.47
N CYS A 26 -2.49 -0.23 0.96
CA CYS A 26 -1.65 0.92 0.58
C CYS A 26 -0.26 0.96 1.25
N ASP A 27 -0.04 0.15 2.28
CA ASP A 27 1.18 0.17 3.12
C ASP A 27 1.56 1.57 3.64
N VAL A 28 0.55 2.35 4.01
CA VAL A 28 0.69 3.67 4.62
C VAL A 28 0.07 3.67 6.00
N SER A 29 0.71 4.35 6.95
CA SER A 29 0.22 4.49 8.32
C SER A 29 0.29 5.95 8.77
N TYR A 30 -0.34 6.24 9.90
CA TYR A 30 -0.16 7.54 10.54
C TYR A 30 1.26 7.67 11.07
N VAL A 31 1.95 8.73 10.66
CA VAL A 31 3.26 9.11 11.21
C VAL A 31 3.06 10.21 12.25
N SER A 32 3.59 10.01 13.45
CA SER A 32 3.51 10.99 14.54
C SER A 32 4.22 12.29 14.17
N ARG A 33 3.71 13.43 14.64
CA ARG A 33 4.40 14.73 14.53
C ARG A 33 5.75 14.74 15.27
N PHE A 34 5.95 13.83 16.22
CA PHE A 34 7.20 13.65 16.97
C PHE A 34 8.11 12.57 16.39
N ASP A 35 7.76 12.00 15.23
CA ASP A 35 8.49 10.85 14.65
C ASP A 35 9.99 11.13 14.50
N ARG A 36 10.35 12.35 14.10
CA ARG A 36 11.75 12.76 13.91
C ARG A 36 12.51 12.78 15.23
N GLU A 37 11.95 13.41 16.26
CA GLU A 37 12.56 13.52 17.58
C GLU A 37 12.70 12.15 18.25
N GLU A 38 11.68 11.29 18.13
CA GLU A 38 11.72 9.93 18.68
C GLU A 38 12.70 9.04 17.92
N ARG A 39 12.74 9.10 16.58
CA ARG A 39 13.71 8.33 15.78
C ARG A 39 15.15 8.74 16.03
N ALA A 40 15.42 10.01 16.36
CA ALA A 40 16.76 10.49 16.67
C ALA A 40 17.34 9.87 17.97
N LYS A 41 16.48 9.35 18.87
CA LYS A 41 16.91 8.66 20.09
C LYS A 41 17.41 7.23 19.83
N ILE A 42 17.09 6.66 18.67
CA ILE A 42 17.48 5.28 18.32
C ILE A 42 18.95 5.28 17.90
N GLN A 43 19.77 4.50 18.60
CA GLN A 43 21.19 4.33 18.25
C GLN A 43 21.32 3.66 16.88
N ARG A 44 22.14 4.25 16.03
CA ARG A 44 22.52 3.70 14.71
C ARG A 44 23.84 2.96 14.81
N LYS A 45 24.08 2.07 13.85
CA LYS A 45 25.38 1.43 13.68
C LYS A 45 26.44 2.47 13.27
N PRO A 46 27.75 2.19 13.43
CA PRO A 46 28.83 3.10 13.03
C PRO A 46 28.78 3.53 11.56
N ASP A 47 28.20 2.70 10.69
CA ASP A 47 28.00 2.99 9.26
C ASP A 47 26.75 3.84 8.96
N GLY A 48 26.00 4.26 9.99
CA GLY A 48 24.79 5.06 9.87
C GLY A 48 23.52 4.26 9.57
N SER A 49 23.59 2.93 9.46
CA SER A 49 22.42 2.06 9.24
C SER A 49 21.63 1.79 10.53
N SER A 50 20.40 1.30 10.37
CA SER A 50 19.52 0.93 11.50
C SER A 50 20.14 -0.18 12.35
N ALA A 51 19.98 -0.13 13.67
CA ALA A 51 20.39 -1.23 14.55
C ALA A 51 19.67 -2.56 14.22
N LEU A 52 18.47 -2.49 13.63
CA LEU A 52 17.66 -3.64 13.22
C LEU A 52 17.99 -4.14 11.80
N SER A 53 18.88 -3.46 11.05
CA SER A 53 19.23 -3.95 9.72
C SER A 53 20.04 -5.25 9.82
N GLY A 54 19.75 -6.20 8.93
CA GLY A 54 20.63 -7.36 8.72
C GLY A 54 21.99 -6.94 8.15
N SER A 55 22.97 -7.84 8.20
CA SER A 55 24.22 -7.68 7.46
C SER A 55 24.00 -8.01 5.98
N GLY A 56 24.52 -7.17 5.07
CA GLY A 56 24.47 -7.39 3.62
C GLY A 56 23.58 -6.40 2.87
N ASP A 57 23.52 -6.56 1.55
CA ASP A 57 22.68 -5.74 0.68
C ASP A 57 21.20 -6.02 0.96
N ARG A 58 20.38 -4.97 0.92
CA ARG A 58 18.92 -5.12 1.07
C ARG A 58 18.38 -5.85 -0.17
N TRP A 59 17.29 -6.61 -0.03
CA TRP A 59 16.74 -7.46 -1.09
C TRP A 59 16.43 -6.70 -2.41
N GLU A 60 16.20 -5.38 -2.34
CA GLU A 60 15.96 -4.48 -3.45
C GLU A 60 17.15 -4.38 -4.44
N HIS A 61 18.36 -4.84 -4.08
CA HIS A 61 19.52 -4.88 -4.99
C HIS A 61 19.31 -5.79 -6.22
N LEU A 62 18.32 -6.68 -6.18
CA LEU A 62 17.94 -7.55 -7.29
C LEU A 62 17.05 -6.86 -8.34
N TRP A 63 16.56 -5.66 -8.04
CA TRP A 63 15.68 -4.93 -8.95
C TRP A 63 16.46 -4.20 -10.05
N PRO A 64 15.84 -4.02 -11.23
CA PRO A 64 16.33 -3.04 -12.19
C PRO A 64 16.50 -1.68 -11.52
N LYS A 65 17.51 -0.92 -11.95
CA LYS A 65 17.68 0.45 -11.46
C LYS A 65 16.43 1.25 -11.83
N ASP A 66 15.77 1.78 -10.81
CA ASP A 66 14.63 2.67 -10.90
C ASP A 66 15.01 3.99 -10.24
N ASP A 67 14.97 5.08 -11.00
CA ASP A 67 15.26 6.43 -10.52
C ASP A 67 14.00 7.18 -10.06
N TYR A 68 12.84 6.50 -10.05
CA TYR A 68 11.59 7.06 -9.60
C TYR A 68 11.69 7.63 -8.18
N GLN A 69 11.28 8.89 -8.05
CA GLN A 69 11.16 9.57 -6.77
C GLN A 69 9.69 9.82 -6.47
N THR A 70 9.20 9.25 -5.38
CA THR A 70 7.83 9.48 -4.92
C THR A 70 7.64 10.94 -4.54
N THR A 71 6.64 11.59 -5.15
CA THR A 71 6.28 12.97 -4.80
C THR A 71 5.38 12.99 -3.57
N PRO A 72 5.37 14.08 -2.77
CA PRO A 72 4.45 14.20 -1.63
C PRO A 72 2.98 14.04 -2.02
N THR A 73 2.60 14.53 -3.20
CA THR A 73 1.24 14.37 -3.72
C THR A 73 0.91 12.92 -4.05
N ALA A 74 1.85 12.17 -4.63
CA ALA A 74 1.66 10.74 -4.89
C ALA A 74 1.43 9.97 -3.59
N GLU A 75 2.26 10.21 -2.58
CA GLU A 75 2.12 9.60 -1.25
C GLU A 75 0.77 9.96 -0.59
N GLN A 76 0.42 11.25 -0.58
CA GLN A 76 -0.84 11.71 0.01
C GLN A 76 -2.07 11.18 -0.70
N SER A 77 -2.00 10.97 -2.03
CA SER A 77 -3.15 10.50 -2.80
C SER A 77 -3.63 9.11 -2.39
N VAL A 78 -2.73 8.26 -1.87
CA VAL A 78 -3.02 6.89 -1.42
C VAL A 78 -3.12 6.76 0.12
N ALA A 79 -3.16 7.88 0.85
CA ALA A 79 -3.32 7.89 2.29
C ALA A 79 -4.55 7.08 2.75
N TRP A 80 -4.46 6.40 3.89
CA TRP A 80 -5.56 5.57 4.42
C TRP A 80 -6.85 6.37 4.68
N THR A 81 -6.74 7.68 4.92
CA THR A 81 -7.88 8.59 5.07
C THR A 81 -8.64 8.83 3.76
N ASN A 82 -8.03 8.52 2.61
CA ASN A 82 -8.62 8.68 1.28
C ASN A 82 -9.40 7.44 0.83
N TRP A 83 -9.71 6.50 1.74
CA TRP A 83 -10.52 5.31 1.41
C TRP A 83 -11.77 5.60 0.58
N PRO A 84 -12.55 6.68 0.84
CA PRO A 84 -13.68 7.04 -0.01
C PRO A 84 -13.33 7.36 -1.47
N LEU A 85 -12.12 7.86 -1.74
CA LEU A 85 -11.65 8.15 -3.09
C LEU A 85 -11.34 6.88 -3.89
N PHE A 86 -10.96 5.79 -3.24
CA PHE A 86 -10.78 4.50 -3.91
C PHE A 86 -12.13 3.95 -4.37
N THR A 87 -13.15 4.02 -3.51
CA THR A 87 -14.53 3.70 -3.89
C THR A 87 -15.02 4.57 -5.05
N LEU A 88 -14.81 5.89 -4.98
CA LEU A 88 -15.16 6.80 -6.07
C LEU A 88 -14.44 6.46 -7.37
N GLY A 89 -13.14 6.15 -7.31
CA GLY A 89 -12.34 5.73 -8.46
C GLY A 89 -12.89 4.47 -9.11
N MET A 90 -13.31 3.48 -8.32
CA MET A 90 -13.94 2.27 -8.83
C MET A 90 -15.31 2.56 -9.49
N ILE A 91 -16.14 3.42 -8.90
CA ILE A 91 -17.42 3.84 -9.49
C ILE A 91 -17.19 4.52 -10.84
N MET A 92 -16.26 5.47 -10.90
CA MET A 92 -15.93 6.20 -12.14
C MET A 92 -15.38 5.28 -13.23
N ARG A 93 -14.78 4.15 -12.86
CA ARG A 93 -14.26 3.11 -13.76
C ARG A 93 -15.29 2.04 -14.13
N GLY A 94 -16.53 2.15 -13.63
CA GLY A 94 -17.65 1.29 -14.03
C GLY A 94 -17.70 -0.06 -13.32
N HIS A 95 -17.02 -0.21 -12.17
CA HIS A 95 -17.15 -1.41 -11.35
C HIS A 95 -18.55 -1.52 -10.74
N SER A 96 -19.06 -2.75 -10.62
CA SER A 96 -20.35 -3.00 -9.96
C SER A 96 -20.24 -2.79 -8.45
N ASP A 97 -21.35 -2.44 -7.81
CA ASP A 97 -21.45 -2.35 -6.35
C ASP A 97 -20.94 -3.62 -5.65
N ASP A 98 -21.24 -4.79 -6.21
CA ASP A 98 -20.79 -6.07 -5.65
C ASP A 98 -19.27 -6.23 -5.73
N SER A 99 -18.65 -5.85 -6.85
CA SER A 99 -17.18 -5.85 -7.00
C SER A 99 -16.53 -4.86 -6.03
N ILE A 100 -17.15 -3.69 -5.85
CA ILE A 100 -16.67 -2.67 -4.93
C ILE A 100 -16.71 -3.20 -3.49
N ARG A 101 -17.83 -3.76 -3.03
CA ARG A 101 -17.95 -4.35 -1.67
C ARG A 101 -16.91 -5.44 -1.40
N GLN A 102 -16.71 -6.32 -2.39
CA GLN A 102 -15.67 -7.35 -2.38
C GLN A 102 -14.28 -6.74 -2.14
N VAL A 103 -13.86 -5.80 -2.99
CA VAL A 103 -12.51 -5.22 -2.99
C VAL A 103 -12.23 -4.39 -1.73
N ILE A 104 -13.20 -3.59 -1.27
CA ILE A 104 -12.96 -2.66 -0.15
C ILE A 104 -12.96 -3.35 1.22
N GLY A 105 -13.36 -4.62 1.32
CA GLY A 105 -13.25 -5.33 2.59
C GLY A 105 -13.85 -6.74 2.65
N GLU A 106 -14.91 -7.06 1.90
CA GLU A 106 -15.56 -8.37 2.05
C GLU A 106 -14.64 -9.53 1.69
N ASN A 107 -13.75 -9.38 0.72
CA ASN A 107 -12.76 -10.40 0.38
C ASN A 107 -11.78 -10.68 1.53
N MET A 108 -11.31 -9.63 2.20
CA MET A 108 -10.43 -9.79 3.36
C MET A 108 -11.17 -10.46 4.52
N LEU A 109 -12.43 -10.08 4.77
CA LEU A 109 -13.26 -10.74 5.78
C LEU A 109 -13.54 -12.21 5.44
N ARG A 110 -13.77 -12.54 4.16
CA ARG A 110 -13.95 -13.91 3.68
C ARG A 110 -12.70 -14.75 3.95
N VAL A 111 -11.53 -14.25 3.58
CA VAL A 111 -10.25 -14.95 3.80
C VAL A 111 -9.95 -15.08 5.30
N LEU A 112 -10.17 -14.04 6.10
CA LEU A 112 -9.97 -14.09 7.54
C LEU A 112 -10.83 -15.20 8.17
N LYS A 113 -12.15 -15.23 7.87
CA LYS A 113 -13.07 -16.24 8.39
C LYS A 113 -12.65 -17.67 8.03
N ALA A 114 -12.16 -17.87 6.80
CA ALA A 114 -11.70 -19.18 6.35
C ALA A 114 -10.44 -19.69 7.08
N ASN A 115 -9.70 -18.81 7.77
CA ASN A 115 -8.46 -19.11 8.49
C ASN A 115 -8.57 -18.92 10.01
N GLN A 116 -9.78 -18.73 10.54
CA GLN A 116 -10.00 -18.72 11.99
C GLN A 116 -9.91 -20.16 12.53
N VAL A 117 -9.11 -20.35 13.58
CA VAL A 117 -8.95 -21.61 14.31
C VAL A 117 -10.02 -21.73 15.40
#